data_AF-R7UZ88-F1
#
_entry.id   AF-R7UZ88-F1
#
_cell.length_a   1.000
_cell.length_b   1.000
_cell.length_c   1.000
_cell.angle_alpha   90.00
_cell.angle_beta   90.00
_cell.angle_gamma   90.00
#
_symmetry.space_group_name_H-M   'P 1'
#
loop_
_entity.id
_entity.type
_entity.pdbx_description
1 polymer ?
#
loop_
_entity_poly.entity_id
_entity_poly.type
_entity_poly.pdbx_seq_one_letter_code
_entity_poly.pdbx_strand_id
1 'polypeptide(L)'
;MAESTNMQQVLFTTLRLLGLDVAANEKALRIPFNKDMFNLPNKKGFECVMHFLFSKLDANKCKEDFKFVIASFQNDANAHLPLIVPSLFMSPGGEKFTRFLFSFSNYVLHKTITDQFGVNQRQFLRHPILNPQSLPLGAVVAEGLMCGMVRHRKAFVDHAQDVSHLHDQWRAEAKELVKTYRNLTKNIRELERQ
;
A
#
# COMPACT_ATOMS: atom_id res chain seq x y z
N MET A 1 0.78 -13.81 2.71
CA MET A 1 1.42 -13.44 1.43
C MET A 1 0.48 -12.80 0.39
N ALA A 2 -0.82 -12.60 0.65
CA ALA A 2 -1.79 -12.12 -0.37
C ALA A 2 -2.09 -10.60 -0.36
N GLU A 3 -1.61 -9.83 0.63
CA GLU A 3 -1.93 -8.40 0.73
C GLU A 3 -1.10 -7.50 -0.21
N SER A 4 0.14 -7.90 -0.53
CA SER A 4 1.02 -7.11 -1.42
C SER A 4 0.47 -6.98 -2.85
N THR A 5 -0.21 -8.03 -3.33
CA THR A 5 -0.80 -8.09 -4.68
C THR A 5 -1.93 -7.08 -4.86
N ASN A 6 -2.63 -6.68 -3.80
CA ASN A 6 -3.72 -5.70 -3.88
C ASN A 6 -3.16 -4.27 -4.05
N MET A 7 -2.17 -3.88 -3.25
CA MET A 7 -1.63 -2.52 -3.27
C MET A 7 -1.02 -2.12 -4.62
N GLN A 8 -0.29 -3.05 -5.26
CA GLN A 8 0.29 -2.84 -6.59
C GLN A 8 -0.78 -2.65 -7.66
N GLN A 9 -1.83 -3.47 -7.60
CA GLN A 9 -2.97 -3.38 -8.50
C GLN A 9 -3.70 -2.05 -8.32
N VAL A 10 -3.94 -1.62 -7.08
CA VAL A 10 -4.61 -0.35 -6.79
C VAL A 10 -3.73 0.82 -7.22
N LEU A 11 -2.44 0.82 -6.92
CA LEU A 11 -1.48 1.83 -7.41
C LEU A 11 -1.58 1.99 -8.93
N PHE A 12 -1.46 0.89 -9.68
CA PHE A 12 -1.53 0.94 -11.13
C PHE A 12 -2.90 1.46 -11.62
N THR A 13 -3.98 1.10 -10.93
CA THR A 13 -5.33 1.58 -11.24
C THR A 13 -5.45 3.08 -10.99
N THR A 14 -4.95 3.59 -9.86
CA THR A 14 -4.89 5.02 -9.52
C THR A 14 -4.13 5.82 -10.59
N LEU A 15 -2.99 5.33 -11.06
CA LEU A 15 -2.22 5.98 -12.12
C LEU A 15 -3.01 6.08 -13.43
N ARG A 16 -3.75 5.02 -13.81
CA ARG A 16 -4.62 5.04 -14.99
C ARG A 16 -5.81 5.98 -14.81
N LEU A 17 -6.41 6.03 -13.63
CA LEU A 17 -7.52 6.95 -13.30
C LEU A 17 -7.08 8.42 -13.40
N LEU A 18 -5.84 8.72 -13.00
CA LEU A 18 -5.24 10.05 -13.18
C LEU A 18 -4.94 10.41 -14.65
N GLY A 19 -5.08 9.44 -15.56
CA GLY A 19 -4.87 9.61 -17.00
C GLY A 19 -3.45 9.29 -17.47
N LEU A 20 -2.72 8.39 -16.80
CA LEU A 20 -1.42 7.93 -17.30
C LEU A 20 -1.60 7.13 -18.59
N ASP A 21 -1.04 7.62 -19.69
CA ASP A 21 -1.01 6.90 -20.97
C ASP A 21 0.07 5.81 -20.95
N VAL A 22 -0.36 4.57 -20.71
CA VAL A 22 0.52 3.40 -20.65
C VAL A 22 1.20 3.15 -22.00
N ALA A 23 0.44 3.19 -23.11
CA ALA A 23 0.95 2.81 -24.42
C ALA A 23 2.00 3.80 -24.94
N ALA A 24 1.77 5.10 -24.76
CA ALA A 24 2.74 6.12 -25.15
C ALA A 24 4.04 6.02 -24.33
N ASN A 25 3.93 5.82 -23.02
CA ASN A 25 5.09 5.74 -22.12
C ASN A 25 5.89 4.44 -22.31
N GLU A 26 5.24 3.30 -22.52
CA GLU A 26 5.92 2.04 -22.86
C GLU A 26 6.71 2.17 -24.16
N LYS A 27 6.11 2.78 -25.19
CA LYS A 27 6.78 3.02 -26.48
C LYS A 27 7.99 3.95 -26.34
N ALA A 28 7.87 5.02 -25.55
CA ALA A 28 8.93 6.00 -25.36
C ALA A 28 10.10 5.46 -24.52
N LEU A 29 9.80 4.78 -23.41
CA LEU A 29 10.80 4.37 -22.41
C LEU A 29 11.32 2.95 -22.63
N ARG A 30 10.64 2.15 -23.48
CA ARG A 30 10.92 0.73 -23.74
C ARG A 30 10.96 -0.11 -22.45
N ILE A 31 10.06 0.19 -21.53
CA ILE A 31 9.85 -0.56 -20.28
C ILE A 31 8.37 -0.93 -20.17
N PRO A 32 8.01 -2.08 -19.60
CA PRO A 32 6.61 -2.42 -19.35
C PRO A 32 6.06 -1.59 -18.18
N PHE A 33 4.85 -1.06 -18.36
CA PHE A 33 4.08 -0.36 -17.33
C PHE A 33 2.93 -1.28 -16.90
N ASN A 34 3.15 -2.01 -15.82
CA ASN A 34 2.18 -2.92 -15.22
C ASN A 34 2.25 -2.86 -13.69
N LYS A 35 1.37 -3.60 -13.01
CA LYS A 35 1.32 -3.66 -11.54
C LYS A 35 2.65 -4.10 -10.89
N ASP A 36 3.46 -4.86 -11.61
CA ASP A 36 4.69 -5.49 -11.14
C ASP A 36 5.95 -4.65 -11.47
N MET A 37 5.79 -3.46 -12.08
CA MET A 37 6.90 -2.65 -12.62
C MET A 37 7.91 -2.15 -11.57
N PHE A 38 7.59 -2.27 -10.28
CA PHE A 38 8.44 -1.90 -9.15
C PHE A 38 8.77 -3.08 -8.21
N ASN A 39 8.50 -4.33 -8.64
CA ASN A 39 9.01 -5.52 -7.93
C ASN A 39 10.54 -5.52 -7.89
N LEU A 40 11.16 -5.01 -8.95
CA LEU A 40 12.58 -4.75 -9.05
C LEU A 40 12.83 -3.24 -9.17
N PRO A 41 14.03 -2.74 -8.80
CA PRO A 41 14.38 -1.34 -8.96
C PRO A 41 14.20 -0.85 -10.41
N ASN A 42 13.35 0.15 -10.60
CA ASN A 42 13.02 0.67 -11.92
C ASN A 42 13.09 2.21 -11.94
N LYS A 43 14.30 2.73 -12.18
CA LYS A 43 14.57 4.17 -12.15
C LYS A 43 13.81 4.94 -13.24
N LYS A 44 13.78 4.44 -14.47
CA LYS A 44 13.07 5.08 -15.58
C LYS A 44 11.56 5.16 -15.33
N GLY A 45 10.98 4.06 -14.85
CA GLY A 45 9.56 4.01 -14.47
C GLY A 45 9.26 4.98 -13.33
N PHE A 46 10.13 5.04 -12.32
CA PHE A 46 9.99 5.97 -11.21
C PHE A 46 10.02 7.43 -11.65
N GLU A 47 11.03 7.84 -12.42
CA GLU A 47 11.15 9.23 -12.89
C GLU A 47 9.93 9.66 -13.71
N CYS A 48 9.46 8.79 -14.61
CA CYS A 48 8.26 9.02 -15.41
C CYS A 48 7.00 9.17 -14.54
N VAL A 49 6.76 8.21 -13.64
CA VAL A 49 5.58 8.22 -12.77
C VAL A 49 5.62 9.42 -11.82
N MET A 50 6.76 9.74 -11.21
CA MET A 50 6.87 10.90 -10.33
C MET A 50 6.65 12.20 -11.08
N HIS A 51 7.29 12.39 -12.25
CA HIS A 51 7.08 13.58 -13.06
C HIS A 51 5.61 13.75 -13.44
N PHE A 52 4.94 12.66 -13.84
CA PHE A 52 3.49 12.66 -14.10
C PHE A 52 2.67 13.03 -12.86
N LEU A 53 2.97 12.47 -11.70
CA LEU A 53 2.24 12.78 -10.47
C LEU A 53 2.44 14.24 -10.04
N PHE A 54 3.64 14.80 -10.19
CA PHE A 54 3.88 16.22 -9.92
C PHE A 54 3.16 17.12 -10.91
N SER A 55 3.09 16.74 -12.19
CA SER A 55 2.40 17.57 -13.19
C SER A 55 0.90 17.67 -12.95
N LYS A 56 0.33 16.71 -12.22
CA LYS A 56 -1.05 16.77 -11.75
C LYS A 56 -1.25 17.67 -10.53
N LEU A 57 -0.23 17.85 -9.70
CA LEU A 57 -0.30 18.72 -8.52
C LEU A 57 0.00 20.18 -8.87
N ASP A 58 1.11 20.42 -9.55
CA ASP A 58 1.59 21.75 -9.89
C ASP A 58 2.58 21.65 -11.06
N ALA A 59 2.16 22.13 -12.23
CA ALA A 59 2.97 22.11 -13.45
C ALA A 59 4.28 22.91 -13.32
N ASN A 60 4.34 23.90 -12.42
CA ASN A 60 5.52 24.73 -12.22
C ASN A 60 6.59 24.02 -11.38
N LYS A 61 6.18 23.15 -10.43
CA LYS A 61 7.09 22.41 -9.54
C LYS A 61 7.68 21.15 -10.18
N CYS A 62 7.25 20.75 -11.38
CA CYS A 62 7.80 19.60 -12.11
C CYS A 62 9.30 19.71 -12.42
N LYS A 63 9.85 20.93 -12.43
CA LYS A 63 11.27 21.19 -12.74
C LYS A 63 12.16 21.22 -11.49
N GLU A 64 11.56 21.19 -10.30
CA GLU A 64 12.28 21.20 -9.05
C GLU A 64 12.68 19.78 -8.64
N ASP A 65 13.74 19.69 -7.84
CA ASP A 65 14.21 18.42 -7.28
C ASP A 65 13.08 17.71 -6.52
N PHE A 66 12.77 16.47 -6.91
CA PHE A 66 11.66 15.69 -6.36
C PHE A 66 11.65 15.65 -4.82
N LYS A 67 12.83 15.68 -4.18
CA LYS A 67 12.95 15.69 -2.71
C LYS A 67 12.34 16.95 -2.09
N PHE A 68 12.60 18.13 -2.67
CA PHE A 68 12.07 19.40 -2.17
C PHE A 68 10.57 19.50 -2.41
N VAL A 69 10.12 19.05 -3.58
CA VAL A 69 8.71 19.06 -3.92
C VAL A 69 7.91 18.19 -2.94
N ILE A 70 8.37 16.97 -2.63
CA ILE A 70 7.61 16.12 -1.71
C ILE A 70 7.67 16.64 -0.27
N ALA A 71 8.81 17.17 0.19
CA ALA A 71 8.90 17.83 1.49
C ALA A 71 7.91 19.00 1.61
N SER A 72 7.68 19.75 0.52
CA SER A 72 6.69 20.83 0.51
C SER A 72 5.26 20.35 0.74
N PHE A 73 4.94 19.12 0.33
CA PHE A 73 3.62 18.50 0.52
C PHE A 73 3.48 17.72 1.82
N GLN A 74 4.57 17.37 2.51
CA GLN A 74 4.51 16.77 3.86
C GLN A 74 3.96 17.75 4.90
N ASN A 75 4.12 19.06 4.66
CA ASN A 75 3.56 20.10 5.51
C ASN A 75 2.05 20.31 5.30
N ASP A 76 1.47 19.71 4.26
CA ASP A 76 0.05 19.77 3.99
C ASP A 76 -0.66 18.79 4.94
N ALA A 77 -1.42 19.30 5.92
CA ALA A 77 -2.01 18.52 7.01
C ALA A 77 -2.89 17.36 6.53
N ASN A 78 -3.36 17.42 5.29
CA ASN A 78 -4.21 16.40 4.66
C ASN A 78 -3.42 15.30 3.94
N ALA A 79 -2.11 15.45 3.73
CA ALA A 79 -1.34 14.58 2.87
C ALA A 79 -1.13 13.18 3.47
N HIS A 80 -1.08 13.05 4.80
CA HIS A 80 -0.84 11.79 5.53
C HIS A 80 0.29 10.92 4.91
N LEU A 81 1.29 11.56 4.30
CA LEU A 81 2.36 10.87 3.61
C LEU A 81 3.31 10.24 4.63
N PRO A 82 3.77 8.99 4.42
CA PRO A 82 4.76 8.39 5.30
C PRO A 82 6.06 9.20 5.29
N LEU A 83 6.83 9.15 6.39
CA LEU A 83 8.14 9.79 6.45
C LEU A 83 9.04 9.25 5.33
N ILE A 84 9.50 10.15 4.47
CA ILE A 84 10.25 9.79 3.28
C ILE A 84 11.72 9.76 3.61
N VAL A 85 12.33 8.58 3.50
CA VAL A 85 13.78 8.44 3.63
C VAL A 85 14.41 8.63 2.24
N PRO A 86 15.37 9.56 2.05
CA PRO A 86 15.99 9.82 0.75
C PRO A 86 16.62 8.59 0.07
N SER A 87 17.02 7.59 0.85
CA SER A 87 17.54 6.31 0.34
C SER A 87 16.53 5.52 -0.49
N LEU A 88 15.22 5.74 -0.25
CA LEU A 88 14.14 5.09 -0.99
C LEU A 88 14.13 5.45 -2.48
N PHE A 89 14.65 6.63 -2.83
CA PHE A 89 14.76 7.09 -4.21
C PHE A 89 16.04 6.65 -4.92
N MET A 90 17.04 6.17 -4.16
CA MET A 90 18.30 5.68 -4.74
C MET A 90 18.13 4.31 -5.39
N SER A 91 17.14 3.53 -4.93
CA SER A 91 16.75 2.24 -5.51
C SER A 91 15.23 2.11 -5.51
N PRO A 92 14.54 2.68 -6.52
CA PRO A 92 13.09 2.76 -6.55
C PRO A 92 12.47 1.40 -6.90
N GLY A 93 12.25 0.58 -5.88
CA GLY A 93 11.64 -0.74 -5.98
C GLY A 93 11.37 -1.36 -4.62
N GLY A 94 10.62 -2.46 -4.62
CA GLY A 94 10.24 -3.20 -3.42
C GLY A 94 9.04 -2.61 -2.67
N GLU A 95 8.67 -3.26 -1.56
CA GLU A 95 7.42 -2.99 -0.85
C GLU A 95 7.36 -1.58 -0.25
N LYS A 96 8.44 -1.11 0.39
CA LYS A 96 8.50 0.22 1.01
C LYS A 96 8.30 1.33 -0.02
N PHE A 97 8.95 1.19 -1.18
CA PHE A 97 8.83 2.14 -2.27
C PHE A 97 7.42 2.12 -2.87
N THR A 98 6.87 0.92 -3.10
CA THR A 98 5.50 0.76 -3.62
C THR A 98 4.46 1.36 -2.66
N ARG A 99 4.63 1.17 -1.35
CA ARG A 99 3.75 1.77 -0.32
C ARG A 99 3.83 3.30 -0.30
N PHE A 100 5.03 3.85 -0.43
CA PHE A 100 5.22 5.30 -0.59
C PHE A 100 4.49 5.80 -1.85
N LEU A 101 4.75 5.19 -3.00
CA LEU A 101 4.20 5.62 -4.28
C LEU A 101 2.67 5.46 -4.32
N PHE A 102 2.13 4.41 -3.70
CA PHE A 102 0.70 4.23 -3.48
C PHE A 102 0.10 5.39 -2.66
N SER A 103 0.71 5.72 -1.51
CA SER A 103 0.23 6.81 -0.65
C SER A 103 0.28 8.16 -1.39
N PHE A 104 1.37 8.40 -2.11
CA PHE A 104 1.56 9.64 -2.88
C PHE A 104 0.59 9.74 -4.05
N SER A 105 0.41 8.69 -4.84
CA SER A 105 -0.54 8.69 -5.95
C SER A 105 -1.99 8.86 -5.49
N ASN A 106 -2.38 8.29 -4.35
CA ASN A 106 -3.71 8.53 -3.77
C ASN A 106 -3.88 9.96 -3.30
N TYR A 107 -2.86 10.56 -2.66
CA TYR A 107 -2.90 11.97 -2.30
C TYR A 107 -3.09 12.85 -3.55
N VAL A 108 -2.34 12.58 -4.62
CA VAL A 108 -2.47 13.29 -5.90
C VAL A 108 -3.87 13.13 -6.48
N LEU A 109 -4.44 11.92 -6.45
CA LEU A 109 -5.80 11.67 -6.90
C LEU A 109 -6.83 12.48 -6.09
N HIS A 110 -6.74 12.46 -4.75
CA HIS A 110 -7.64 13.24 -3.90
C HIS A 110 -7.53 14.74 -4.17
N LYS A 111 -6.31 15.25 -4.32
CA LYS A 111 -6.05 16.66 -4.61
C LYS A 111 -6.59 17.04 -5.99
N THR A 112 -6.32 16.22 -7.01
CA THR A 112 -6.86 16.40 -8.37
C THR A 112 -8.39 16.41 -8.37
N ILE A 113 -9.04 15.50 -7.62
CA ILE A 113 -10.51 15.45 -7.52
C ILE A 113 -11.06 16.71 -6.84
N THR A 114 -10.40 17.17 -5.78
CA THR A 114 -10.83 18.37 -5.03
C THR A 114 -10.64 19.63 -5.87
N ASP A 115 -9.47 19.80 -6.48
CA ASP A 115 -9.09 21.02 -7.19
C ASP A 115 -9.79 21.15 -8.55
N GLN A 116 -9.90 20.04 -9.31
CA GLN A 116 -10.46 20.07 -10.67
C GLN A 116 -11.98 19.89 -10.71
N PHE A 117 -12.55 19.16 -9.74
CA PHE A 117 -13.98 18.81 -9.75
C PHE A 117 -14.74 19.42 -8.56
N GLY A 118 -14.07 20.14 -7.65
CA GLY A 118 -14.72 20.83 -6.52
C GLY A 118 -15.34 19.88 -5.49
N VAL A 119 -14.97 18.60 -5.51
CA VAL A 119 -15.57 17.58 -4.64
C VAL A 119 -14.91 17.65 -3.26
N ASN A 120 -15.70 17.99 -2.25
CA ASN A 120 -15.21 18.05 -0.86
C ASN A 120 -14.98 16.66 -0.27
N GLN A 121 -14.11 16.56 0.75
CA GLN A 121 -13.84 15.26 1.40
C GLN A 121 -15.10 14.54 1.91
N ARG A 122 -16.13 15.30 2.30
CA ARG A 122 -17.41 14.77 2.77
C ARG A 122 -18.29 14.18 1.65
N GLN A 123 -17.99 14.51 0.40
CA GLN A 123 -18.70 14.06 -0.80
C GLN A 123 -18.04 12.83 -1.43
N PHE A 124 -16.87 12.39 -0.95
CA PHE A 124 -16.30 11.12 -1.38
C PHE A 124 -17.25 9.98 -1.01
N LEU A 125 -17.65 9.23 -2.03
CA LEU A 125 -18.48 8.05 -1.89
C LEU A 125 -17.73 6.99 -1.07
N ARG A 126 -18.20 6.72 0.15
CA ARG A 126 -17.68 5.64 1.00
C ARG A 126 -18.18 4.27 0.56
N HIS A 127 -19.29 4.26 -0.17
CA HIS A 127 -19.89 3.08 -0.77
C HIS A 127 -20.43 3.47 -2.15
N PRO A 128 -20.53 2.52 -3.09
CA PRO A 128 -21.21 2.76 -4.35
C PRO A 128 -22.63 3.27 -4.09
N ILE A 129 -23.06 4.28 -4.83
CA ILE A 129 -24.45 4.74 -4.85
C ILE A 129 -24.98 4.45 -6.24
N LEU A 130 -26.13 3.77 -6.30
CA LEU A 130 -26.81 3.53 -7.56
C LEU A 130 -27.61 4.79 -7.92
N ASN A 131 -27.21 5.45 -9.01
CA ASN A 131 -27.99 6.50 -9.63
C ASN A 131 -28.79 5.91 -10.82
N PRO A 132 -29.76 6.63 -11.41
CA PRO A 132 -30.56 6.12 -12.52
C PRO A 132 -29.74 5.65 -13.73
N GLN A 133 -28.55 6.23 -13.94
CA GLN A 133 -27.64 5.87 -15.03
C GLN A 133 -26.83 4.59 -14.73
N SER A 134 -26.49 4.35 -13.46
CA SER A 134 -25.71 3.21 -13.00
C SER A 134 -26.58 2.06 -12.48
N LEU A 135 -27.90 2.22 -12.47
CA LEU A 135 -28.86 1.21 -12.06
C LEU A 135 -28.70 -0.12 -12.82
N PRO A 136 -28.45 -0.15 -14.14
CA PRO A 136 -28.22 -1.40 -14.87
C PRO A 136 -26.97 -2.16 -14.39
N LEU A 137 -25.98 -1.43 -13.86
CA LEU A 137 -24.76 -2.02 -13.30
C LEU A 137 -24.96 -2.52 -11.86
N GLY A 138 -26.11 -2.23 -11.24
CA GLY A 138 -26.35 -2.48 -9.82
C GLY A 138 -26.20 -3.95 -9.43
N ALA A 139 -26.69 -4.88 -10.26
CA ALA A 139 -26.55 -6.31 -10.01
C ALA A 139 -25.07 -6.74 -9.99
N VAL A 140 -24.29 -6.29 -10.98
CA VAL A 140 -22.85 -6.62 -11.10
C VAL A 140 -22.05 -5.99 -9.96
N VAL A 141 -22.35 -4.74 -9.60
CA VAL A 141 -21.71 -4.06 -8.47
C VAL A 141 -22.02 -4.79 -7.15
N ALA A 142 -23.29 -5.16 -6.93
CA ALA A 142 -23.70 -5.89 -5.73
C ALA A 142 -23.03 -7.26 -5.64
N GLU A 143 -22.99 -8.02 -6.74
CA GLU A 143 -22.32 -9.33 -6.79
C GLU A 143 -20.82 -9.21 -6.49
N GLY A 144 -20.15 -8.21 -7.08
CA GLY A 144 -18.74 -7.92 -6.81
C GLY A 144 -18.47 -7.59 -5.34
N LEU A 145 -19.32 -6.76 -4.73
CA LEU A 145 -19.25 -6.42 -3.31
C LEU A 145 -19.47 -7.63 -2.42
N MET A 146 -20.46 -8.47 -2.73
CA MET A 146 -20.75 -9.69 -1.98
C MET A 146 -19.59 -10.69 -2.06
N CYS A 147 -19.04 -10.90 -3.26
CA CYS A 147 -17.85 -11.73 -3.45
C CYS A 147 -16.65 -11.19 -2.67
N GLY A 148 -16.43 -9.87 -2.71
CA GLY A 148 -15.39 -9.20 -1.94
C GLY A 148 -15.58 -9.42 -0.44
N MET A 149 -16.79 -9.24 0.07
CA MET A 149 -17.12 -9.45 1.48
C MET A 149 -16.85 -10.90 1.93
N VAL A 150 -17.25 -11.89 1.13
CA VAL A 150 -16.98 -13.31 1.42
C VAL A 150 -15.47 -13.59 1.45
N ARG A 151 -14.71 -13.08 0.47
CA ARG A 151 -13.25 -13.24 0.43
C ARG A 151 -12.56 -12.60 1.62
N HIS A 152 -12.93 -11.38 1.99
CA HIS A 152 -12.37 -10.69 3.14
C HIS A 152 -12.71 -11.40 4.45
N ARG A 153 -13.96 -11.86 4.62
CA ARG A 153 -14.35 -12.66 5.79
C ARG A 153 -13.54 -13.94 5.89
N LYS A 154 -13.39 -14.67 4.78
CA LYS A 154 -12.58 -15.89 4.75
C LYS A 154 -11.13 -15.61 5.13
N ALA A 155 -10.49 -14.62 4.49
CA ALA A 155 -9.10 -14.26 4.79
C ALA A 155 -8.91 -13.86 6.26
N PHE A 156 -9.86 -13.13 6.84
CA PHE A 156 -9.86 -12.76 8.25
C PHE A 156 -9.97 -13.99 9.16
N VAL A 157 -10.91 -14.91 8.87
CA VAL A 157 -11.09 -16.13 9.67
C VAL A 157 -9.86 -17.02 9.59
N ASP A 158 -9.33 -17.24 8.39
CA ASP A 158 -8.11 -18.04 8.18
C ASP A 158 -6.94 -17.42 9.00
N HIS A 159 -6.74 -16.10 8.91
CA HIS A 159 -5.71 -15.40 9.69
C HIS A 159 -5.92 -15.50 11.21
N ALA A 160 -7.16 -15.34 11.70
CA ALA A 160 -7.46 -15.43 13.11
C ALA A 160 -7.21 -16.84 13.67
N GLN A 161 -7.52 -17.87 12.87
CA GLN A 161 -7.23 -19.27 13.21
C GLN A 161 -5.72 -19.52 13.27
N ASP A 162 -4.96 -19.05 12.27
CA ASP A 162 -3.49 -19.17 12.24
C ASP A 162 -2.86 -18.51 13.48
N VAL A 163 -3.29 -17.29 13.81
CA VAL A 163 -2.79 -16.55 14.96
C VAL A 163 -3.14 -17.25 16.27
N SER A 164 -4.36 -17.77 16.41
CA SER A 164 -4.75 -18.54 17.60
C SER A 164 -3.91 -19.80 17.76
N HIS A 165 -3.69 -20.53 16.66
CA HIS A 165 -2.88 -21.74 16.67
C HIS A 165 -1.43 -21.47 17.05
N LEU A 166 -0.81 -20.45 16.44
CA LEU A 166 0.55 -20.01 16.77
C LEU A 166 0.66 -19.59 18.24
N HIS A 167 -0.33 -18.87 18.75
CA HIS A 167 -0.36 -18.44 20.15
C HIS A 167 -0.39 -19.64 21.12
N ASP A 168 -1.18 -20.68 20.81
CA ASP A 168 -1.24 -21.89 21.63
C ASP A 168 0.07 -22.67 21.61
N GLN A 169 0.71 -22.79 20.43
CA GLN A 169 2.03 -23.40 20.29
C GLN A 169 3.09 -22.64 21.11
N TRP A 170 3.16 -21.32 20.95
CA TRP A 170 4.09 -20.46 21.70
C TRP A 170 3.89 -20.62 23.21
N ARG A 171 2.64 -20.71 23.67
CA ARG A 171 2.32 -20.89 25.08
C ARG A 171 2.76 -22.27 25.59
N ALA A 172 2.68 -23.32 24.78
CA ALA A 172 3.15 -24.65 25.13
C ALA A 172 4.68 -24.69 25.23
N GLU A 173 5.39 -24.16 24.24
CA GLU A 173 6.85 -24.10 24.24
C GLU A 173 7.39 -23.26 25.40
N ALA A 174 6.78 -22.10 25.68
CA ALA A 174 7.17 -21.26 26.81
C ALA A 174 7.02 -22.00 28.15
N LYS A 175 5.96 -22.81 28.32
CA LYS A 175 5.77 -23.63 29.54
C LYS A 175 6.86 -24.68 29.70
N GLU A 176 7.21 -25.39 28.63
CA GLU A 176 8.29 -26.39 28.66
C GLU A 176 9.65 -25.72 28.93
N LEU A 177 9.93 -24.56 28.33
CA LEU A 177 11.16 -23.81 28.57
C LEU A 177 11.29 -23.35 30.03
N VAL A 178 10.19 -22.89 30.64
CA VAL A 178 10.19 -22.52 32.07
C VAL A 178 10.45 -23.74 32.95
N LYS A 179 9.89 -24.90 32.60
CA LYS A 179 10.10 -26.15 33.33
C LYS A 179 11.54 -26.63 33.25
N THR A 180 12.15 -26.63 32.06
CA THR A 180 13.56 -27.00 31.87
C THR A 180 14.49 -26.03 32.60
N TYR A 181 14.23 -24.73 32.52
CA TYR A 181 15.00 -23.71 33.25
C TYR A 181 14.97 -23.94 34.77
N ARG A 182 13.79 -24.21 35.34
CA ARG A 182 13.65 -24.51 36.78
C ARG A 182 14.42 -25.77 37.18
N ASN A 183 14.35 -26.83 36.38
CA ASN A 183 15.09 -28.07 36.62
C ASN A 183 16.60 -27.84 36.55
N LEU A 184 17.10 -27.15 35.52
CA LEU A 184 18.52 -26.80 35.39
C LEU A 184 19.00 -25.97 36.59
N THR A 185 18.22 -24.98 37.01
CA THR A 185 18.52 -24.17 38.21
C THR A 185 18.62 -25.01 39.47
N LYS A 186 17.73 -26.01 39.64
CA LYS A 186 17.78 -26.94 40.77
C LYS A 186 19.03 -27.81 40.72
N ASN A 187 19.36 -28.37 39.56
CA ASN A 187 20.53 -29.22 39.37
C ASN A 187 21.84 -28.46 39.62
N ILE A 188 21.96 -27.21 39.17
CA ILE A 188 23.12 -26.35 39.45
C ILE A 188 23.32 -26.20 40.96
N ARG A 189 22.26 -25.87 41.70
CA ARG A 189 22.33 -25.71 43.17
C ARG A 189 22.68 -27.00 43.90
N GLU A 190 22.28 -28.15 43.39
CA GLU A 190 22.62 -29.45 43.97
C GLU A 190 24.09 -29.81 43.73
N LEU A 191 24.61 -29.53 42.52
CA LEU A 191 26.02 -29.71 42.17
C LEU A 191 26.95 -28.75 42.92
N GLU A 192 26.54 -27.50 43.15
CA GLU A 192 27.30 -26.52 43.95
C GLU A 192 27.40 -26.87 45.44
N ARG A 193 26.58 -27.80 45.93
CA ARG A 193 26.57 -28.24 47.34
C ARG A 193 27.41 -29.50 47.59
N GLN A 194 27.86 -30.17 46.53
CA GLN A 194 28.80 -31.31 46.61
C GLN A 194 30.23 -30.81 46.61
#